data_AF-A0A3B7MN45-F1
#
_entry.id   AF-A0A3B7MN45-F1
#
_cell.length_a   1.000
_cell.length_b   1.000
_cell.length_c   1.000
_cell.angle_alpha   90.00
_cell.angle_beta   90.00
_cell.angle_gamma   90.00
#
_symmetry.space_group_name_H-M   'P 1'
#
loop_
_entity.id
_entity.type
_entity.pdbx_description
1 polymer ?
#
loop_
_entity_poly.entity_id
_entity_poly.type
_entity_poly.pdbx_seq_one_letter_code
_entity_poly.pdbx_strand_id
1 'polypeptide(L)'
;MKCTIILIGLLTQLAGYSQDTGPKVTVQNLEGKSGQIYIAWYNSATAFASKQKAAFMKSIKVSGQNEVHVPFEAIPPGKYAVAVYLDENGNGIIDKNFLGIPKERYGFSNNPSPAMRAPRYEEAVFEVVSGKEGVVIKLK
;
A
#
# COMPACT_ATOMS: atom_id res chain seq x y z
N MET A 1 8.35 -31.43 -61.83
CA MET A 1 7.38 -30.99 -60.81
C MET A 1 7.93 -31.37 -59.44
N LYS A 2 8.44 -30.41 -58.67
CA LYS A 2 8.84 -30.60 -57.26
C LYS A 2 8.27 -29.43 -56.49
N CYS A 3 7.25 -29.71 -55.68
CA CYS A 3 6.50 -28.73 -54.90
C CYS A 3 7.21 -28.61 -53.55
N THR A 4 7.86 -27.47 -53.30
CA THR A 4 8.49 -27.17 -52.02
C THR A 4 7.41 -26.67 -51.06
N ILE A 5 7.15 -27.40 -49.98
CA ILE A 5 6.25 -26.98 -48.91
C ILE A 5 7.10 -26.21 -47.89
N ILE A 6 6.83 -24.92 -47.72
CA ILE A 6 7.43 -24.10 -46.65
C ILE A 6 6.44 -24.12 -45.47
N LEU A 7 6.86 -24.74 -44.37
CA LEU A 7 6.12 -24.80 -43.12
C LEU A 7 6.47 -23.55 -42.29
N ILE A 8 5.59 -22.55 -42.24
CA ILE A 8 5.72 -21.40 -41.35
C ILE A 8 5.04 -21.77 -40.03
N GLY A 9 5.85 -22.16 -39.04
CA GLY A 9 5.39 -22.37 -37.67
C GLY A 9 5.11 -21.02 -36.99
N LEU A 10 3.84 -20.76 -36.68
CA LEU A 10 3.39 -19.59 -35.96
C LEU A 10 3.81 -19.70 -34.48
N LEU A 11 4.84 -18.93 -34.10
CA LEU A 11 5.28 -18.83 -32.71
C LEU A 11 4.32 -17.91 -31.93
N THR A 12 3.31 -18.47 -31.27
CA THR A 12 2.44 -17.71 -30.38
C THR A 12 3.22 -17.34 -29.11
N GLN A 13 3.68 -16.09 -29.04
CA GLN A 13 4.19 -15.51 -27.80
C GLN A 13 3.03 -15.36 -26.81
N LEU A 14 2.98 -16.21 -25.79
CA LEU A 14 2.16 -15.96 -24.61
C LEU A 14 2.81 -14.81 -23.83
N ALA A 15 2.42 -13.59 -24.15
CA ALA A 15 2.66 -12.46 -23.25
C ALA A 15 1.80 -12.72 -22.01
N GLY A 16 2.43 -13.21 -20.94
CA GLY A 16 1.81 -13.28 -19.62
C GLY A 16 1.51 -11.86 -19.14
N TYR A 17 0.29 -11.39 -19.39
CA TYR A 17 -0.22 -10.22 -18.69
C TYR A 17 -0.39 -10.62 -17.23
N SER A 18 0.56 -10.23 -16.37
CA SER A 18 0.29 -10.14 -14.94
C SER A 18 -0.75 -9.04 -14.78
N GLN A 19 -2.02 -9.42 -14.72
CA GLN A 19 -3.09 -8.50 -14.43
C GLN A 19 -2.96 -8.17 -12.94
N ASP A 20 -2.44 -6.98 -12.65
CA ASP A 20 -2.50 -6.37 -11.33
C ASP A 20 -3.98 -6.23 -10.96
N THR A 21 -4.47 -7.21 -10.20
CA THR A 21 -5.90 -7.48 -9.98
C THR A 21 -6.38 -7.02 -8.62
N GLY A 22 -5.49 -6.60 -7.74
CA GLY A 22 -5.84 -6.19 -6.39
C GLY A 22 -5.84 -4.67 -6.17
N PRO A 23 -6.25 -4.22 -4.99
CA PRO A 23 -6.33 -2.81 -4.66
C PRO A 23 -4.94 -2.16 -4.62
N LYS A 24 -4.88 -0.87 -4.96
CA LYS A 24 -3.66 -0.06 -4.98
C LYS A 24 -3.65 0.93 -3.82
N VAL A 25 -2.59 0.95 -3.03
CA VAL A 25 -2.37 2.03 -2.05
C VAL A 25 -1.51 3.10 -2.71
N THR A 26 -2.08 4.29 -2.90
CA THR A 26 -1.33 5.46 -3.36
C THR A 26 -0.90 6.27 -2.15
N VAL A 27 0.41 6.44 -1.96
CA VAL A 27 0.97 7.20 -0.85
C VAL A 27 1.46 8.54 -1.38
N GLN A 28 0.94 9.62 -0.84
CA GLN A 28 1.20 11.01 -1.22
C GLN A 28 1.89 11.78 -0.10
N ASN A 29 2.41 12.95 -0.45
CA ASN A 29 3.05 13.88 0.48
C ASN A 29 4.34 13.31 1.10
N LEU A 30 5.12 12.62 0.27
CA LEU A 30 6.45 12.11 0.64
C LEU A 30 7.50 13.24 0.72
N GLU A 31 7.23 14.41 0.14
CA GLU A 31 8.11 15.59 0.15
C GLU A 31 9.55 15.33 -0.32
N GLY A 32 9.71 14.44 -1.30
CA GLY A 32 11.02 14.08 -1.83
C GLY A 32 11.93 13.38 -0.82
N LYS A 33 11.40 12.89 0.30
CA LYS A 33 12.18 12.15 1.29
C LYS A 33 12.55 10.76 0.77
N SER A 34 13.62 10.23 1.34
CA SER A 34 14.11 8.88 1.07
C SER A 34 13.96 8.03 2.32
N GLY A 35 13.69 6.74 2.13
CA GLY A 35 13.48 5.83 3.25
C GLY A 35 12.69 4.59 2.86
N GLN A 36 12.09 3.97 3.86
CA GLN A 36 11.30 2.76 3.73
C GLN A 36 9.85 3.06 4.11
N ILE A 37 8.93 2.96 3.15
CA ILE A 37 7.50 3.03 3.45
C ILE A 37 7.06 1.66 3.96
N TYR A 38 6.33 1.65 5.07
CA TYR A 38 5.61 0.50 5.60
C TYR A 38 4.12 0.73 5.46
N ILE A 39 3.40 -0.26 4.93
CA ILE A 39 1.97 -0.23 4.72
C ILE A 39 1.36 -1.44 5.41
N ALA A 40 0.42 -1.21 6.33
CA ALA A 40 -0.25 -2.24 7.10
C ALA A 40 -1.78 -2.15 6.92
N TRP A 41 -2.41 -3.27 6.58
CA TRP A 41 -3.86 -3.42 6.45
C TRP A 41 -4.43 -4.09 7.70
N TYR A 42 -5.55 -3.59 8.20
CA TYR A 42 -6.23 -4.05 9.41
C TYR A 42 -7.68 -4.36 9.10
N ASN A 43 -8.19 -5.49 9.58
CA ASN A 43 -9.58 -5.94 9.40
C ASN A 43 -10.41 -5.89 10.69
N SER A 44 -9.88 -5.30 11.76
CA SER A 44 -10.60 -5.14 13.03
C SER A 44 -10.09 -3.96 13.84
N ALA A 45 -10.98 -3.37 14.65
CA ALA A 45 -10.66 -2.24 15.51
C ALA A 45 -9.62 -2.60 16.59
N THR A 46 -9.64 -3.82 17.12
CA THR A 46 -8.70 -4.29 18.16
C THR A 46 -7.28 -4.58 17.62
N ALA A 47 -7.15 -4.68 16.30
CA ALA A 47 -5.88 -4.83 15.59
C ALA A 47 -5.27 -3.50 15.16
N PHE A 48 -6.10 -2.47 14.98
CA PHE A 48 -5.71 -1.22 14.33
C PHE A 48 -4.51 -0.55 15.00
N ALA A 49 -3.56 -0.09 14.17
CA ALA A 49 -2.29 0.53 14.58
C ALA A 49 -1.36 -0.34 15.46
N SER A 50 -1.61 -1.65 15.56
CA SER A 50 -0.67 -2.63 16.15
C SER A 50 0.09 -3.37 15.07
N LYS A 51 1.42 -3.20 14.98
CA LYS A 51 2.24 -3.85 13.95
C LYS A 51 2.06 -5.37 13.90
N GLN A 52 1.87 -6.02 15.06
CA GLN A 52 1.75 -7.47 15.19
C GLN A 52 0.40 -8.04 14.74
N LYS A 53 -0.62 -7.19 14.58
CA LYS A 53 -2.00 -7.61 14.28
C LYS A 53 -2.45 -7.21 12.87
N ALA A 54 -1.54 -6.74 12.03
CA ALA A 54 -1.86 -6.43 10.64
C ALA A 54 -2.24 -7.71 9.89
N ALA A 55 -3.32 -7.67 9.12
CA ALA A 55 -3.76 -8.77 8.27
C ALA A 55 -2.85 -8.92 7.04
N PHE A 56 -2.40 -7.79 6.49
CA PHE A 56 -1.45 -7.75 5.38
C PHE A 56 -0.44 -6.63 5.61
N MET A 57 0.80 -6.86 5.17
CA MET A 57 1.86 -5.86 5.24
C MET A 57 2.70 -5.90 3.98
N LYS A 58 3.15 -4.73 3.53
CA LYS A 58 4.16 -4.58 2.49
C LYS A 58 5.05 -3.40 2.84
N SER A 59 6.30 -3.45 2.43
CA SER A 59 7.20 -2.30 2.51
C SER A 59 7.87 -2.06 1.16
N ILE A 60 8.08 -0.79 0.82
CA ILE A 60 8.80 -0.38 -0.40
C ILE A 60 9.80 0.74 -0.10
N LYS A 61 10.95 0.71 -0.79
CA LYS A 61 11.93 1.80 -0.68
C LYS A 61 11.48 2.98 -1.54
N VAL A 62 11.70 4.18 -1.03
CA VAL A 62 11.51 5.44 -1.74
C VAL A 62 12.78 6.27 -1.67
N SER A 63 13.03 7.05 -2.71
CA SER A 63 14.21 7.87 -2.89
C SER A 63 13.85 9.09 -3.75
N GLY A 64 13.39 10.16 -3.12
CA GLY A 64 13.13 11.43 -3.81
C GLY A 64 11.76 11.58 -4.48
N GLN A 65 10.85 10.59 -4.37
CA GLN A 65 9.50 10.72 -4.94
C GLN A 65 8.59 11.56 -4.03
N ASN A 66 7.57 12.20 -4.62
CA ASN A 66 6.48 12.84 -3.87
C ASN A 66 5.24 11.95 -3.70
N GLU A 67 5.10 10.96 -4.58
CA GLU A 67 4.01 9.99 -4.61
C GLU A 67 4.53 8.63 -5.07
N VAL A 68 3.94 7.55 -4.54
CA VAL A 68 4.16 6.18 -5.01
C VAL A 68 2.86 5.39 -5.05
N HIS A 69 2.80 4.42 -5.93
CA HIS A 69 1.67 3.48 -6.02
C HIS A 69 2.13 2.08 -5.66
N VAL A 70 1.46 1.47 -4.69
CA VAL A 70 1.81 0.15 -4.18
C VAL A 70 0.66 -0.82 -4.45
N PRO A 71 0.81 -1.75 -5.39
CA PRO A 71 -0.20 -2.78 -5.62
C PRO A 71 -0.19 -3.82 -4.50
N PHE A 72 -1.37 -4.29 -4.12
CA PHE A 72 -1.56 -5.42 -3.21
C PHE A 72 -2.35 -6.50 -3.93
N GLU A 73 -1.67 -7.60 -4.24
CA GLU A 73 -2.31 -8.75 -4.89
C GLU A 73 -3.24 -9.48 -3.91
N ALA A 74 -4.39 -9.93 -4.41
CA ALA A 74 -5.28 -10.86 -3.72
C ALA A 74 -5.79 -10.40 -2.33
N ILE A 75 -6.02 -9.10 -2.10
CA ILE A 75 -6.79 -8.65 -0.94
C ILE A 75 -8.26 -9.09 -1.11
N PRO A 76 -8.81 -9.94 -0.23
CA PRO A 76 -10.20 -10.35 -0.34
C PRO A 76 -11.15 -9.17 -0.16
N PRO A 77 -12.35 -9.20 -0.75
CA PRO A 77 -13.40 -8.24 -0.43
C PRO A 77 -13.71 -8.22 1.08
N GLY A 78 -13.91 -7.03 1.65
CA GLY A 78 -14.12 -6.87 3.08
C GLY A 78 -13.85 -5.46 3.56
N LYS A 79 -13.93 -5.25 4.88
CA LYS A 79 -13.67 -3.95 5.51
C LYS A 79 -12.25 -3.87 6.01
N TYR A 80 -11.55 -2.80 5.61
CA TYR A 80 -10.15 -2.60 5.97
C TYR A 80 -9.86 -1.16 6.36
N ALA A 81 -8.93 -0.99 7.30
CA ALA A 81 -8.21 0.26 7.51
C ALA A 81 -6.74 0.06 7.15
N VAL A 82 -6.12 1.05 6.53
CA VAL A 82 -4.71 1.03 6.14
C VAL A 82 -3.97 2.09 6.94
N ALA A 83 -2.83 1.73 7.52
CA ALA A 83 -1.88 2.67 8.11
C ALA A 83 -0.58 2.64 7.30
N VAL A 84 0.02 3.81 7.13
CA VAL A 84 1.28 4.00 6.42
C VAL A 84 2.22 4.84 7.26
N TYR A 85 3.50 4.49 7.29
CA TYR A 85 4.54 5.41 7.75
C TYR A 85 5.79 5.29 6.87
N LEU A 86 6.54 6.40 6.78
CA LEU A 86 7.82 6.48 6.11
C LEU A 86 8.93 6.46 7.18
N ASP A 87 9.66 5.35 7.23
CA ASP A 87 10.85 5.20 8.04
C ASP A 87 12.04 5.86 7.32
N GLU A 88 12.44 7.03 7.80
CA GLU A 88 13.52 7.82 7.18
C GLU A 88 14.90 7.40 7.71
N ASN A 89 14.95 6.82 8.92
CA ASN A 89 16.21 6.50 9.60
C ASN A 89 16.58 5.00 9.53
N GLY A 90 15.68 4.15 9.06
CA GLY A 90 15.90 2.73 8.79
C GLY A 90 15.82 1.82 10.01
N ASN A 91 15.19 2.24 11.11
CA ASN A 91 15.11 1.43 12.33
C ASN A 91 13.92 0.44 12.34
N GLY A 92 13.02 0.53 11.36
CA GLY A 92 11.86 -0.34 11.18
C GLY A 92 10.74 -0.14 12.21
N ILE A 93 10.77 0.93 13.00
CA ILE A 93 9.76 1.29 13.99
C ILE A 93 9.31 2.74 13.79
N ILE A 94 8.06 3.05 14.11
CA ILE A 94 7.59 4.43 14.08
C ILE A 94 8.08 5.17 15.33
N ASP A 95 9.06 6.05 15.16
CA ASP A 95 9.61 6.83 16.26
C ASP A 95 8.59 7.83 16.80
N LYS A 96 8.53 7.98 18.13
CA LYS A 96 7.60 8.89 18.80
C LYS A 96 8.33 9.84 19.74
N ASN A 97 7.77 11.02 19.95
CA ASN A 97 8.22 11.95 20.99
C ASN A 97 7.67 11.55 22.37
N PHE A 98 7.98 12.31 23.41
CA PHE A 98 7.54 11.99 24.78
C PHE A 98 6.01 12.01 24.97
N LEU A 99 5.28 12.70 24.08
CA LEU A 99 3.82 12.74 24.04
C LEU A 99 3.21 11.60 23.19
N GLY A 100 4.02 10.70 22.66
CA GLY A 100 3.57 9.59 21.83
C GLY A 100 3.24 9.98 20.37
N ILE A 101 3.57 11.21 19.95
CA ILE A 101 3.33 11.69 18.59
C ILE A 101 4.44 11.17 17.68
N PRO A 102 4.12 10.59 16.51
CA PRO A 102 5.13 10.17 15.54
C PRO A 102 6.06 11.33 15.13
N LYS A 103 7.36 11.05 15.08
CA LYS A 103 8.39 11.96 14.56
C LYS A 103 8.54 11.82 13.05
N GLU A 104 8.18 10.66 12.53
CA GLU A 104 8.23 10.31 11.12
C GLU A 104 6.87 10.52 10.46
N ARG A 105 6.89 10.63 9.13
CA ARG A 105 5.68 10.84 8.35
C ARG A 105 4.77 9.64 8.40
N TYR A 106 3.49 9.86 8.65
CA TYR A 106 2.50 8.80 8.75
C TYR A 106 1.14 9.23 8.19
N GLY A 107 0.31 8.25 7.86
CA GLY A 107 -1.02 8.47 7.32
C GLY A 107 -1.91 7.24 7.49
N PHE A 108 -3.21 7.45 7.30
CA PHE A 108 -4.21 6.39 7.37
C PHE A 108 -5.18 6.50 6.19
N SER A 109 -5.83 5.41 5.81
CA SER A 109 -6.96 5.43 4.88
C SER A 109 -8.05 6.38 5.36
N ASN A 110 -8.80 6.95 4.41
CA ASN A 110 -9.74 8.07 4.59
C ASN A 110 -9.12 9.39 5.11
N ASN A 111 -7.80 9.44 5.33
CA ASN A 111 -7.05 10.63 5.75
C ASN A 111 -7.63 11.38 6.97
N PRO A 112 -8.06 10.70 8.06
CA PRO A 112 -8.57 11.37 9.25
C PRO A 112 -7.51 12.28 9.87
N SER A 113 -7.96 13.44 10.38
CA SER A 113 -7.07 14.41 11.03
C SER A 113 -7.58 14.90 12.39
N PRO A 114 -7.74 14.00 13.37
CA PRO A 114 -8.00 14.40 14.75
C PRO A 114 -6.79 15.16 15.33
N ALA A 115 -7.06 16.28 16.03
CA ALA A 115 -6.02 17.18 16.51
C ALA A 115 -5.21 16.66 17.71
N MET A 116 -5.83 15.87 18.60
CA MET A 116 -5.25 15.54 19.91
C MET A 116 -5.24 14.03 20.22
N ARG A 117 -5.46 13.17 19.22
CA ARG A 117 -5.48 11.72 19.40
C ARG A 117 -5.09 11.01 18.12
N ALA A 118 -4.76 9.73 18.22
CA ALA A 118 -4.71 8.85 17.06
C ALA A 118 -6.12 8.70 16.43
N PRO A 119 -6.19 8.46 15.11
CA PRO A 119 -7.43 8.03 14.46
C PRO A 119 -7.99 6.74 15.05
N ARG A 120 -9.31 6.61 15.03
CA ARG A 120 -10.02 5.37 15.35
C ARG A 120 -10.16 4.52 14.09
N TYR A 121 -10.36 3.23 14.27
CA TYR A 121 -10.57 2.30 13.15
C TYR A 121 -11.75 2.74 12.29
N GLU A 122 -12.85 3.18 12.90
CA GLU A 122 -14.07 3.60 12.22
C GLU A 122 -13.86 4.84 11.35
N GLU A 123 -12.85 5.66 11.65
CA GLU A 123 -12.51 6.84 10.85
C GLU A 123 -11.63 6.48 9.65
N ALA A 124 -10.93 5.35 9.72
CA ALA A 124 -10.00 4.89 8.68
C ALA A 124 -10.56 3.73 7.84
N VAL A 125 -11.64 3.07 8.28
CA VAL A 125 -12.17 1.88 7.61
C VAL A 125 -12.84 2.26 6.29
N PHE A 126 -12.59 1.46 5.25
CA PHE A 126 -13.27 1.50 3.97
C PHE A 126 -13.58 0.07 3.52
N GLU A 127 -14.47 -0.05 2.56
CA GLU A 127 -14.86 -1.34 1.98
C GLU A 127 -14.05 -1.60 0.71
N VAL A 128 -13.43 -2.78 0.65
CA VAL A 128 -12.83 -3.33 -0.57
C VAL A 128 -13.89 -4.21 -1.20
N VAL A 129 -14.32 -3.84 -2.41
CA VAL A 129 -15.24 -4.65 -3.24
C VAL A 129 -14.46 -5.35 -4.35
N SER A 130 -15.05 -6.39 -4.94
CA SER A 130 -14.45 -7.08 -6.09
C SER A 130 -14.37 -6.13 -7.29
N GLY A 131 -13.18 -5.62 -7.58
CA GLY A 131 -12.96 -4.62 -8.63
C GLY A 131 -11.78 -3.71 -8.27
N LYS A 132 -11.19 -3.07 -9.28
CA LYS A 132 -9.97 -2.24 -9.14
C LYS A 132 -10.26 -0.93 -8.40
N GLU A 133 -10.41 -0.98 -7.08
CA GLU A 133 -10.48 0.22 -6.25
C GLU A 133 -9.31 0.25 -5.27
N GLY A 134 -8.67 1.41 -5.16
CA GLY A 134 -7.52 1.64 -4.31
C GLY A 134 -7.81 2.74 -3.29
N VAL A 135 -6.85 2.99 -2.40
CA VAL A 135 -6.95 4.06 -1.41
C VAL A 135 -5.80 5.04 -1.57
N VAL A 136 -6.11 6.34 -1.49
CA VAL A 136 -5.12 7.41 -1.47
C VAL A 136 -4.88 7.84 -0.03
N ILE A 137 -3.62 7.78 0.41
CA ILE A 137 -3.19 8.13 1.76
C ILE A 137 -2.18 9.25 1.66
N LYS A 138 -2.49 10.39 2.28
CA LYS A 138 -1.61 11.55 2.40
C LYS A 138 -0.88 11.47 3.73
N LEU A 139 0.45 11.43 3.68
CA LEU A 139 1.25 11.48 4.88
C LEU A 139 1.21 12.89 5.50
N LYS A 140 1.38 12.95 6.83
CA LYS A 140 1.51 14.18 7.60
C LYS A 140 2.92 14.36 8.11
#